data_AF-A0A645B6M0-F1
#
_entry.id   AF-A0A645B6M0-F1
#
_cell.length_a   1.000
_cell.length_b   1.000
_cell.length_c   1.000
_cell.angle_alpha   90.00
_cell.angle_beta   90.00
_cell.angle_gamma   90.00
#
_symmetry.space_group_name_H-M   'P 1'
#
loop_
_entity.id
_entity.type
_entity.pdbx_description
1 polymer ?
#
loop_
_entity_poly.entity_id
_entity_poly.type
_entity_poly.pdbx_seq_one_letter_code
_entity_poly.pdbx_strand_id
1 'polypeptide(L)'
;MTVTFDDQDADISVDPASKKVLNIIGANKVGSLPTSPQKTGASFGGWYTQTNGGGTEFNASTPVTGDITVYAKWKHTVTFDDQDADTTVEPVSRTVLYTTGTDIVGSLPTPPVKRGDTFGGWYTEVKGGGTEFNASTPLAGDITVYAKWIPDYVPGDTGPAGGIVFYDKGKYRDGWRFMEAAPSDITTEFNPTSEYQHIFGLYRTEADGVNLAVGTGTAIGTGKANTEALVNAMGTTAYYIGDDSTENTEYYAARTCSLYEYGGYADWFLPSKDELNAMYENLYDIEVPIGNFTDTYYWSSSEYPNAPGYGNSPFYVCIQNFQNGNSLMNPRQQSMFRVRPARVF
;
A
#
# COMPACT_ATOMS: atom_id res chain seq x y z
N MET A 1 -37.64 -40.73 24.90
CA MET A 1 -37.28 -39.92 23.72
C MET A 1 -37.20 -38.48 24.18
N THR A 2 -35.98 -38.01 24.29
CA THR A 2 -35.60 -36.67 24.68
C THR A 2 -34.68 -36.11 23.61
N VAL A 3 -34.84 -34.83 23.30
CA VAL A 3 -33.89 -34.08 22.50
C VAL A 3 -33.11 -33.19 23.45
N THR A 4 -31.79 -33.34 23.47
CA THR A 4 -30.85 -32.50 24.21
C THR A 4 -30.27 -31.45 23.27
N PHE A 5 -30.22 -30.20 23.71
CA PHE A 5 -29.73 -29.07 22.94
C PHE A 5 -28.38 -28.64 23.53
N ASP A 6 -27.31 -28.88 22.78
CA ASP A 6 -25.94 -28.49 23.12
C ASP A 6 -25.60 -27.17 22.42
N ASP A 7 -25.59 -26.07 23.18
CA ASP A 7 -25.40 -24.72 22.64
C ASP A 7 -23.97 -24.40 22.20
N GLN A 8 -23.03 -25.34 22.33
CA GLN A 8 -21.63 -25.21 21.92
C GLN A 8 -20.97 -23.97 22.55
N ASP A 9 -21.02 -23.92 23.88
CA ASP A 9 -20.44 -22.88 24.73
C ASP A 9 -21.00 -21.48 24.44
N ALA A 10 -22.33 -21.37 24.39
CA ALA A 10 -22.98 -20.07 24.24
C ALA A 10 -22.78 -19.19 25.48
N ASP A 11 -22.69 -17.88 25.30
CA ASP A 11 -22.61 -16.92 26.41
C ASP A 11 -23.96 -16.83 27.16
N ILE A 12 -25.05 -16.94 26.41
CA ILE A 12 -26.40 -17.12 26.94
C ILE A 12 -26.89 -18.48 26.48
N SER A 13 -27.02 -19.39 27.46
CA SER A 13 -27.35 -20.79 27.21
C SER A 13 -28.77 -20.97 26.70
N VAL A 14 -28.98 -22.07 25.97
CA VAL A 14 -30.29 -22.51 25.49
C VAL A 14 -31.24 -22.84 26.65
N ASP A 15 -32.49 -22.35 26.59
CA ASP A 15 -33.52 -22.67 27.60
C ASP A 15 -34.86 -23.11 26.96
N PRO A 16 -35.37 -24.32 27.24
CA PRO A 16 -34.74 -25.39 28.02
C PRO A 16 -33.68 -26.18 27.25
N ALA A 17 -32.61 -26.61 27.93
CA ALA A 17 -31.53 -27.42 27.36
C ALA A 17 -31.95 -28.85 26.96
N SER A 18 -33.15 -29.30 27.34
CA SER A 18 -33.73 -30.54 26.82
C SER A 18 -35.24 -30.46 26.73
N LYS A 19 -35.81 -31.21 25.79
CA LYS A 19 -37.27 -31.33 25.61
C LYS A 19 -37.68 -32.78 25.38
N LYS A 20 -38.81 -33.17 25.96
CA LYS A 20 -39.44 -34.47 25.68
C LYS A 20 -40.05 -34.47 24.29
N VAL A 21 -39.93 -35.59 23.60
CA VAL A 21 -40.54 -35.82 22.29
C VAL A 21 -42.03 -36.12 22.46
N LEU A 22 -42.85 -35.49 21.63
CA LEU A 22 -44.29 -35.71 21.54
C LEU A 22 -44.57 -36.86 20.58
N ASN A 23 -45.42 -37.78 21.00
CA ASN A 23 -45.93 -38.86 20.15
C ASN A 23 -47.14 -38.35 19.37
N ILE A 24 -46.96 -38.16 18.06
CA ILE A 24 -47.98 -37.63 17.14
C ILE A 24 -48.26 -38.69 16.08
N ILE A 25 -49.53 -38.88 15.71
CA ILE A 25 -49.93 -39.82 14.66
C ILE A 25 -49.13 -39.52 13.38
N GLY A 26 -48.30 -40.47 12.96
CA GLY A 26 -47.46 -40.37 11.76
C GLY A 26 -45.96 -40.16 12.00
N ALA A 27 -45.54 -39.48 13.09
CA ALA A 27 -44.12 -39.36 13.48
C ALA A 27 -43.94 -38.71 14.86
N ASN A 28 -42.97 -39.20 15.64
CA ASN A 28 -42.53 -38.59 16.89
C ASN A 28 -41.71 -37.31 16.62
N LYS A 29 -42.02 -36.18 17.29
CA LYS A 29 -41.38 -34.86 17.05
C LYS A 29 -41.20 -34.05 18.33
N VAL A 30 -40.30 -33.06 18.33
CA VAL A 30 -40.03 -32.19 19.51
C VAL A 30 -41.10 -31.09 19.72
N GLY A 31 -41.91 -30.80 18.70
CA GLY A 31 -43.02 -29.84 18.77
C GLY A 31 -42.56 -28.39 18.58
N SER A 32 -41.91 -27.81 19.59
CA SER A 32 -41.31 -26.47 19.50
C SER A 32 -39.85 -26.50 19.90
N LEU A 33 -39.04 -25.61 19.33
CA LEU A 33 -37.63 -25.46 19.73
C LEU A 33 -37.54 -24.62 21.02
N PRO A 34 -36.43 -24.75 21.78
CA PRO A 34 -36.09 -23.84 22.87
C PRO A 34 -35.88 -22.39 22.40
N THR A 35 -35.68 -21.48 23.35
CA THR A 35 -35.13 -20.16 23.05
C THR A 35 -33.72 -20.29 22.45
N SER A 36 -33.42 -19.47 21.45
CA SER A 36 -32.13 -19.50 20.77
C SER A 36 -31.01 -19.10 21.72
N PRO A 37 -29.92 -19.87 21.85
CA PRO A 37 -28.75 -19.43 22.60
C PRO A 37 -28.16 -18.16 21.94
N GLN A 38 -27.35 -17.39 22.68
CA GLN A 38 -26.63 -16.24 22.16
C GLN A 38 -25.13 -16.39 22.37
N LYS A 39 -24.32 -15.99 21.38
CA LYS A 39 -22.86 -16.02 21.44
C LYS A 39 -22.30 -14.71 20.91
N THR A 40 -21.45 -14.07 21.68
CA THR A 40 -20.84 -12.78 21.33
C THR A 40 -20.00 -12.94 20.08
N GLY A 41 -20.22 -12.06 19.09
CA GLY A 41 -19.49 -12.09 17.82
C GLY A 41 -19.95 -13.18 16.84
N ALA A 42 -20.98 -13.97 17.14
CA ALA A 42 -21.50 -14.96 16.20
C ALA A 42 -23.03 -15.02 16.19
N SER A 43 -23.59 -15.27 15.02
CA SER A 43 -25.03 -15.44 14.81
C SER A 43 -25.45 -16.91 14.93
N PHE A 44 -26.57 -17.16 15.61
CA PHE A 44 -27.16 -18.50 15.72
C PHE A 44 -27.73 -18.96 14.37
N GLY A 45 -27.15 -20.01 13.82
CA GLY A 45 -27.45 -20.56 12.51
C GLY A 45 -28.36 -21.79 12.51
N GLY A 46 -28.87 -22.21 13.67
CA GLY A 46 -29.78 -23.36 13.81
C GLY A 46 -29.20 -24.53 14.61
N TRP A 47 -29.99 -25.58 14.76
CA TRP A 47 -29.61 -26.82 15.44
C TRP A 47 -29.28 -27.91 14.43
N TYR A 48 -28.29 -28.74 14.72
CA TYR A 48 -27.76 -29.73 13.79
C TYR A 48 -27.44 -31.05 14.47
N THR A 49 -27.47 -32.15 13.73
CA THR A 49 -27.32 -33.51 14.29
C THR A 49 -25.88 -33.90 14.63
N GLN A 50 -24.89 -33.06 14.32
CA GLN A 50 -23.48 -33.24 14.69
C GLN A 50 -22.88 -31.92 15.21
N THR A 51 -21.78 -32.01 15.95
CA THR A 51 -21.05 -30.86 16.52
C THR A 51 -20.65 -29.83 15.46
N ASN A 52 -20.46 -28.57 15.88
CA ASN A 52 -20.07 -27.45 15.01
C ASN A 52 -20.98 -27.24 13.78
N GLY A 53 -22.27 -27.60 13.87
CA GLY A 53 -23.22 -27.42 12.77
C GLY A 53 -23.04 -28.37 11.58
N GLY A 54 -22.41 -29.54 11.81
CA GLY A 54 -22.30 -30.63 10.87
C GLY A 54 -23.56 -31.50 10.79
N GLY A 55 -23.60 -32.46 9.87
CA GLY A 55 -24.76 -33.33 9.69
C GLY A 55 -25.98 -32.63 9.09
N THR A 56 -27.17 -33.04 9.50
CA THR A 56 -28.44 -32.51 9.01
C THR A 56 -29.03 -31.47 9.95
N GLU A 57 -29.70 -30.48 9.39
CA GLU A 57 -30.43 -29.49 10.17
C GLU A 57 -31.57 -30.16 10.96
N PHE A 58 -31.66 -29.81 12.24
CA PHE A 58 -32.71 -30.22 13.14
C PHE A 58 -33.67 -29.05 13.40
N ASN A 59 -34.95 -29.27 13.13
CA ASN A 59 -36.00 -28.30 13.39
C ASN A 59 -37.20 -28.97 14.09
N ALA A 60 -38.21 -28.17 14.44
CA ALA A 60 -39.41 -28.64 15.12
C ALA A 60 -40.15 -29.80 14.41
N SER A 61 -39.97 -29.92 13.09
CA SER A 61 -40.63 -30.93 12.26
C SER A 61 -39.83 -32.22 12.07
N THR A 62 -38.54 -32.22 12.43
CA THR A 62 -37.63 -33.35 12.25
C THR A 62 -38.14 -34.58 13.05
N PRO A 63 -38.37 -35.72 12.39
CA PRO A 63 -38.75 -36.96 13.08
C PRO A 63 -37.66 -37.43 14.05
N VAL A 64 -38.08 -37.86 15.24
CA VAL A 64 -37.17 -38.34 16.31
C VAL A 64 -37.44 -39.82 16.58
N THR A 65 -36.46 -40.68 16.29
CA THR A 65 -36.58 -42.14 16.42
C THR A 65 -35.94 -42.69 17.71
N GLY A 66 -35.23 -41.85 18.47
CA GLY A 66 -34.56 -42.18 19.71
C GLY A 66 -34.11 -40.91 20.46
N ASP A 67 -33.44 -41.07 21.60
CA ASP A 67 -32.80 -39.93 22.26
C ASP A 67 -31.68 -39.38 21.35
N ILE A 68 -31.60 -38.05 21.21
CA ILE A 68 -30.64 -37.38 20.31
C ILE A 68 -30.13 -36.09 20.96
N THR A 69 -28.84 -35.80 20.76
CA THR A 69 -28.25 -34.49 21.03
C THR A 69 -28.13 -33.72 19.72
N VAL A 70 -28.58 -32.48 19.71
CA VAL A 70 -28.43 -31.55 18.59
C VAL A 70 -27.59 -30.37 19.03
N TYR A 71 -26.76 -29.88 18.11
CA TYR A 71 -25.69 -28.94 18.40
C TYR A 71 -25.96 -27.61 17.70
N ALA A 72 -25.73 -26.51 18.42
CA ALA A 72 -25.85 -25.18 17.84
C ALA A 72 -24.82 -24.99 16.72
N LYS A 73 -25.25 -24.36 15.62
CA LYS A 73 -24.38 -23.89 14.57
C LYS A 73 -24.18 -22.39 14.73
N TRP A 74 -22.95 -21.96 14.84
CA TRP A 74 -22.58 -20.55 14.93
C TRP A 74 -22.00 -20.07 13.61
N LYS A 75 -22.26 -18.82 13.24
CA LYS A 75 -21.76 -18.21 11.99
C LYS A 75 -21.23 -16.81 12.26
N HIS A 76 -20.16 -16.43 11.57
CA HIS A 76 -19.76 -15.04 11.42
C HIS A 76 -20.36 -14.43 10.15
N THR A 77 -20.61 -13.14 10.16
CA THR A 77 -21.05 -12.34 9.02
C THR A 77 -19.98 -11.32 8.67
N VAL A 78 -19.49 -11.40 7.43
CA VAL A 78 -18.65 -10.37 6.82
C VAL A 78 -19.55 -9.52 5.93
N THR A 79 -19.70 -8.25 6.26
CA THR A 79 -20.47 -7.28 5.46
C THR A 79 -19.51 -6.41 4.66
N PHE A 80 -19.80 -6.20 3.38
CA PHE A 80 -18.99 -5.40 2.47
C PHE A 80 -19.67 -4.06 2.22
N ASP A 81 -19.06 -2.99 2.72
CA ASP A 81 -19.50 -1.60 2.50
C ASP A 81 -18.67 -0.99 1.37
N ASP A 82 -19.27 -0.86 0.19
CA ASP A 82 -18.60 -0.39 -1.02
C ASP A 82 -18.26 1.11 -1.03
N GLN A 83 -18.60 1.86 0.03
CA GLN A 83 -18.27 3.27 0.23
C GLN A 83 -18.69 4.15 -0.97
N ASP A 84 -19.96 4.04 -1.34
CA ASP A 84 -20.61 4.78 -2.43
C ASP A 84 -19.99 4.47 -3.79
N ALA A 85 -19.86 3.18 -4.11
CA ALA A 85 -19.45 2.75 -5.44
C ALA A 85 -20.54 3.04 -6.50
N ASP A 86 -20.14 3.16 -7.76
CA ASP A 86 -21.09 3.27 -8.88
C ASP A 86 -21.73 1.93 -9.24
N THR A 87 -21.07 0.82 -8.91
CA THR A 87 -21.62 -0.53 -9.03
C THR A 87 -21.81 -1.16 -7.67
N THR A 88 -22.99 -1.74 -7.44
CA THR A 88 -23.30 -2.51 -6.23
C THR A 88 -22.31 -3.64 -6.00
N VAL A 89 -21.78 -3.76 -4.78
CA VAL A 89 -21.03 -4.96 -4.36
C VAL A 89 -21.93 -6.18 -4.25
N GLU A 90 -21.54 -7.29 -4.89
CA GLU A 90 -22.27 -8.56 -4.81
C GLU A 90 -21.32 -9.75 -4.53
N PRO A 91 -21.54 -10.54 -3.47
CA PRO A 91 -22.60 -10.36 -2.46
C PRO A 91 -22.27 -9.24 -1.45
N VAL A 92 -23.30 -8.53 -0.97
CA VAL A 92 -23.17 -7.51 0.10
C VAL A 92 -22.71 -8.08 1.45
N SER A 93 -22.89 -9.38 1.67
CA SER A 93 -22.36 -10.07 2.83
C SER A 93 -22.07 -11.54 2.55
N ARG A 94 -21.20 -12.14 3.37
CA ARG A 94 -20.92 -13.57 3.37
C ARG A 94 -20.98 -14.11 4.79
N THR A 95 -21.57 -15.30 4.94
CA THR A 95 -21.57 -16.02 6.23
C THR A 95 -20.48 -17.08 6.24
N VAL A 96 -19.70 -17.12 7.32
CA VAL A 96 -18.64 -18.10 7.55
C VAL A 96 -19.02 -18.96 8.75
N LEU A 97 -18.75 -20.26 8.70
CA LEU A 97 -18.98 -21.14 9.85
C LEU A 97 -18.01 -20.77 10.98
N TYR A 98 -18.50 -20.68 12.20
CA TYR A 98 -17.65 -20.52 13.37
C TYR A 98 -17.23 -21.91 13.88
N THR A 99 -15.94 -22.23 13.80
CA THR A 99 -15.41 -23.51 14.28
C THR A 99 -14.43 -23.34 15.42
N THR A 100 -13.32 -22.62 15.21
CA THR A 100 -12.32 -22.32 16.25
C THR A 100 -11.38 -21.17 15.82
N GLY A 101 -11.83 -19.90 15.76
CA GLY A 101 -10.95 -18.70 15.70
C GLY A 101 -9.97 -18.56 14.52
N THR A 102 -9.93 -19.54 13.62
CA THR A 102 -9.13 -19.57 12.37
C THR A 102 -10.04 -19.48 11.14
N ASP A 103 -11.31 -19.16 11.35
CA ASP A 103 -12.31 -19.12 10.30
C ASP A 103 -12.01 -17.95 9.35
N ILE A 104 -12.09 -18.20 8.04
CA ILE A 104 -11.79 -17.22 6.99
C ILE A 104 -12.93 -17.15 5.99
N VAL A 105 -13.09 -16.00 5.32
CA VAL A 105 -14.14 -15.82 4.30
C VAL A 105 -13.87 -16.61 3.02
N GLY A 106 -12.59 -16.90 2.72
CA GLY A 106 -12.14 -17.75 1.61
C GLY A 106 -12.29 -17.15 0.21
N SER A 107 -13.24 -16.23 0.01
CA SER A 107 -13.43 -15.47 -1.23
C SER A 107 -14.08 -14.13 -0.93
N LEU A 108 -13.67 -13.11 -1.68
CA LEU A 108 -14.23 -11.76 -1.61
C LEU A 108 -15.19 -11.52 -2.79
N PRO A 109 -16.09 -10.54 -2.71
CA PRO A 109 -16.84 -10.05 -3.86
C PRO A 109 -15.90 -9.63 -4.99
N THR A 110 -16.41 -9.63 -6.23
CA THR A 110 -15.73 -8.92 -7.31
C THR A 110 -15.60 -7.44 -6.92
N PRO A 111 -14.42 -6.80 -7.14
CA PRO A 111 -14.25 -5.39 -6.85
C PRO A 111 -15.39 -4.55 -7.43
N PRO A 112 -16.07 -3.72 -6.63
CA PRO A 112 -16.98 -2.73 -7.18
C PRO A 112 -16.17 -1.70 -7.99
N VAL A 113 -16.87 -0.86 -8.76
CA VAL A 113 -16.31 0.18 -9.60
C VAL A 113 -16.80 1.54 -9.13
N LYS A 114 -15.91 2.52 -9.10
CA LYS A 114 -16.21 3.93 -8.81
C LYS A 114 -15.48 4.81 -9.81
N ARG A 115 -16.18 5.71 -10.48
CA ARG A 115 -15.62 6.53 -11.56
C ARG A 115 -14.64 7.55 -10.99
N GLY A 116 -13.44 7.55 -11.54
CA GLY A 116 -12.35 8.44 -11.09
C GLY A 116 -11.62 7.91 -9.87
N ASP A 117 -11.89 6.67 -9.45
CA ASP A 117 -11.20 6.01 -8.36
C ASP A 117 -10.87 4.56 -8.72
N THR A 118 -9.73 4.08 -8.26
CA THR A 118 -9.36 2.66 -8.33
C THR A 118 -9.61 1.98 -7.00
N PHE A 119 -10.18 0.77 -7.07
CA PHE A 119 -10.42 -0.08 -5.91
C PHE A 119 -9.09 -0.57 -5.30
N GLY A 120 -8.77 -0.07 -4.10
CA GLY A 120 -7.55 -0.35 -3.36
C GLY A 120 -7.64 -1.49 -2.35
N GLY A 121 -8.76 -2.21 -2.30
CA GLY A 121 -8.99 -3.34 -1.39
C GLY A 121 -10.08 -3.09 -0.35
N TRP A 122 -10.31 -4.08 0.52
CA TRP A 122 -11.23 -4.01 1.66
C TRP A 122 -10.43 -3.78 2.94
N TYR A 123 -10.93 -2.95 3.85
CA TYR A 123 -10.25 -2.65 5.10
C TYR A 123 -11.21 -2.63 6.29
N THR A 124 -10.66 -2.72 7.49
CA THR A 124 -11.45 -2.88 8.73
C THR A 124 -12.11 -1.60 9.23
N GLU A 125 -11.79 -0.43 8.67
CA GLU A 125 -12.39 0.85 9.05
C GLU A 125 -12.85 1.65 7.83
N VAL A 126 -13.80 2.56 8.07
CA VAL A 126 -14.41 3.45 7.06
C VAL A 126 -13.36 4.14 6.18
N LYS A 127 -13.72 4.39 4.92
CA LYS A 127 -12.84 5.01 3.91
C LYS A 127 -11.51 4.28 3.66
N GLY A 128 -11.46 2.98 3.91
CA GLY A 128 -10.26 2.19 3.68
C GLY A 128 -9.15 2.43 4.72
N GLY A 129 -9.54 2.73 5.96
CA GLY A 129 -8.66 2.87 7.13
C GLY A 129 -8.46 1.54 7.87
N GLY A 130 -7.65 1.53 8.92
CA GLY A 130 -7.34 0.31 9.67
C GLY A 130 -6.45 -0.66 8.90
N THR A 131 -6.65 -1.96 9.10
CA THR A 131 -5.86 -3.03 8.46
C THR A 131 -6.53 -3.55 7.20
N GLU A 132 -5.73 -3.98 6.23
CA GLU A 132 -6.23 -4.64 5.04
C GLU A 132 -6.93 -5.96 5.40
N PHE A 133 -8.13 -6.15 4.85
CA PHE A 133 -8.92 -7.37 4.96
C PHE A 133 -8.87 -8.14 3.64
N ASN A 134 -8.36 -9.37 3.67
CA ASN A 134 -8.29 -10.24 2.51
C ASN A 134 -8.99 -11.59 2.77
N ALA A 135 -9.08 -12.44 1.74
CA ALA A 135 -9.76 -13.73 1.82
C ALA A 135 -9.20 -14.69 2.90
N SER A 136 -7.99 -14.43 3.39
CA SER A 136 -7.27 -15.22 4.39
C SER A 136 -7.22 -14.54 5.77
N THR A 137 -7.81 -13.36 5.95
CA THR A 137 -7.88 -12.69 7.26
C THR A 137 -8.74 -13.52 8.22
N PRO A 138 -8.21 -13.95 9.38
CA PRO A 138 -8.99 -14.67 10.38
C PRO A 138 -10.11 -13.81 10.95
N LEU A 139 -11.28 -14.40 11.16
CA LEU A 139 -12.43 -13.75 11.76
C LEU A 139 -12.45 -13.97 13.27
N ALA A 140 -12.50 -12.88 14.03
CA ALA A 140 -12.73 -12.90 15.48
C ALA A 140 -14.21 -12.67 15.84
N GLY A 141 -15.05 -12.38 14.85
CA GLY A 141 -16.44 -11.97 15.03
C GLY A 141 -17.08 -11.54 13.72
N ASP A 142 -18.33 -11.14 13.80
CA ASP A 142 -18.99 -10.36 12.75
C ASP A 142 -18.19 -9.07 12.47
N ILE A 143 -18.03 -8.73 11.20
CA ILE A 143 -17.24 -7.57 10.78
C ILE A 143 -17.87 -6.89 9.57
N THR A 144 -17.80 -5.56 9.54
CA THR A 144 -18.03 -4.78 8.32
C THR A 144 -16.68 -4.31 7.80
N VAL A 145 -16.43 -4.55 6.53
CA VAL A 145 -15.21 -4.12 5.84
C VAL A 145 -15.57 -3.11 4.77
N TYR A 146 -14.70 -2.13 4.59
CA TYR A 146 -14.98 -0.93 3.82
C TYR A 146 -14.04 -0.85 2.61
N ALA A 147 -14.59 -0.51 1.45
CA ALA A 147 -13.80 -0.30 0.26
C ALA A 147 -12.82 0.87 0.45
N LYS A 148 -11.56 0.67 0.04
CA LYS A 148 -10.59 1.76 -0.12
C LYS A 148 -10.63 2.25 -1.56
N TRP A 149 -10.94 3.52 -1.74
CA TRP A 149 -10.89 4.19 -3.04
C TRP A 149 -9.63 5.04 -3.13
N ILE A 150 -8.88 4.86 -4.21
CA ILE A 150 -7.68 5.65 -4.51
C ILE A 150 -8.03 6.51 -5.73
N PRO A 151 -8.06 7.85 -5.59
CA PRO A 151 -8.37 8.73 -6.71
C PRO A 151 -7.44 8.45 -7.90
N ASP A 152 -8.02 8.41 -9.10
CA ASP A 152 -7.27 8.30 -10.34
C ASP A 152 -6.72 9.67 -10.71
N TYR A 153 -5.42 9.71 -11.03
CA TYR A 153 -4.73 10.89 -11.55
C TYR A 153 -4.17 10.59 -12.93
N VAL A 154 -4.11 11.61 -13.77
CA VAL A 154 -3.38 11.58 -15.03
C VAL A 154 -2.14 12.48 -14.93
N PRO A 155 -1.06 12.20 -15.70
CA PRO A 155 0.07 13.11 -15.75
C PRO A 155 -0.36 14.55 -16.07
N GLY A 156 0.15 15.50 -15.30
CA GLY A 156 -0.24 16.91 -15.32
C GLY A 156 -1.21 17.33 -14.21
N ASP A 157 -1.92 16.40 -13.57
CA ASP A 157 -2.80 16.72 -12.44
C ASP A 157 -2.01 17.24 -11.22
N THR A 158 -2.69 18.00 -10.37
CA THR A 158 -2.14 18.41 -9.07
C THR A 158 -2.23 17.24 -8.09
N GLY A 159 -1.08 16.77 -7.61
CA GLY A 159 -1.00 15.69 -6.63
C GLY A 159 -1.33 16.16 -5.21
N PRO A 160 -1.41 15.23 -4.24
CA PRO A 160 -1.85 15.52 -2.88
C PRO A 160 -0.92 16.47 -2.13
N ALA A 161 0.37 16.52 -2.46
CA ALA A 161 1.30 17.49 -1.87
C ALA A 161 1.28 18.85 -2.59
N GLY A 162 0.42 19.03 -3.62
CA GLY A 162 0.45 20.20 -4.49
C GLY A 162 1.57 20.15 -5.54
N GLY A 163 2.19 18.98 -5.73
CA GLY A 163 3.10 18.71 -6.83
C GLY A 163 2.34 18.40 -8.13
N ILE A 164 3.07 17.93 -9.14
CA ILE A 164 2.54 17.64 -10.47
C ILE A 164 2.71 16.16 -10.73
N VAL A 165 1.61 15.44 -10.91
CA VAL A 165 1.63 14.00 -11.19
C VAL A 165 2.34 13.77 -12.51
N PHE A 166 3.35 12.89 -12.55
CA PHE A 166 4.09 12.57 -13.77
C PHE A 166 4.11 11.08 -14.12
N TYR A 167 3.60 10.24 -13.22
CA TYR A 167 3.63 8.80 -13.42
C TYR A 167 2.46 8.10 -12.72
N ASP A 168 1.82 7.18 -13.45
CA ASP A 168 0.86 6.20 -12.92
C ASP A 168 1.39 4.79 -13.18
N LYS A 169 1.60 4.00 -12.12
CA LYS A 169 1.98 2.57 -12.19
C LYS A 169 0.86 1.69 -12.77
N GLY A 170 -0.36 2.21 -12.87
CA GLY A 170 -1.58 1.54 -13.31
C GLY A 170 -2.27 0.70 -12.24
N LYS A 171 -1.59 0.41 -11.12
CA LYS A 171 -2.18 -0.27 -9.95
C LYS A 171 -1.46 0.08 -8.67
N TYR A 172 -2.19 0.12 -7.57
CA TYR A 172 -1.61 0.26 -6.24
C TYR A 172 -0.94 -1.06 -5.82
N ARG A 173 0.39 -1.02 -5.69
CA ARG A 173 1.21 -2.15 -5.22
C ARG A 173 2.45 -1.61 -4.56
N ASP A 174 2.97 -2.33 -3.57
CA ASP A 174 4.20 -1.95 -2.86
C ASP A 174 4.07 -0.58 -2.17
N GLY A 175 2.86 -0.25 -1.72
CA GLY A 175 2.56 0.97 -0.95
C GLY A 175 2.38 2.26 -1.73
N TRP A 176 2.35 2.22 -3.08
CA TRP A 176 2.13 3.41 -3.91
C TRP A 176 1.63 3.07 -5.31
N ARG A 177 1.05 4.06 -6.00
CA ARG A 177 0.64 3.97 -7.41
C ARG A 177 1.15 5.14 -8.24
N PHE A 178 1.05 6.36 -7.71
CA PHE A 178 1.35 7.57 -8.46
C PHE A 178 2.67 8.17 -8.01
N MET A 179 3.27 8.99 -8.87
CA MET A 179 4.35 9.88 -8.47
C MET A 179 4.04 11.32 -8.86
N GLU A 180 4.42 12.25 -7.99
CA GLU A 180 4.38 13.69 -8.24
C GLU A 180 5.78 14.30 -8.16
N ALA A 181 6.04 15.25 -9.06
CA ALA A 181 7.21 16.11 -9.04
C ALA A 181 6.90 17.32 -8.17
N ALA A 182 7.90 17.84 -7.46
CA ALA A 182 7.74 19.10 -6.74
C ALA A 182 7.34 20.23 -7.71
N PRO A 183 6.59 21.25 -7.26
CA PRO A 183 6.11 22.31 -8.14
C PRO A 183 7.24 23.16 -8.73
N SER A 184 8.43 23.17 -8.11
CA SER A 184 9.62 23.86 -8.59
C SER A 184 10.90 23.08 -8.27
N ASP A 185 11.98 23.43 -8.96
CA ASP A 185 13.32 22.96 -8.61
C ASP A 185 13.68 23.46 -7.21
N ILE A 186 14.45 22.67 -6.44
CA ILE A 186 14.92 23.14 -5.14
C ILE A 186 15.98 24.22 -5.34
N THR A 187 15.90 25.30 -4.57
CA THR A 187 16.97 26.29 -4.43
C THR A 187 17.97 25.89 -3.33
N THR A 188 19.19 26.40 -3.42
CA THR A 188 20.27 26.24 -2.45
C THR A 188 20.82 27.60 -2.05
N GLU A 189 21.07 27.78 -0.75
CA GLU A 189 21.76 28.96 -0.22
C GLU A 189 23.29 28.90 -0.45
N PHE A 190 23.80 27.73 -0.86
CA PHE A 190 25.23 27.48 -1.04
C PHE A 190 25.89 28.41 -2.05
N ASN A 191 25.18 28.74 -3.14
CA ASN A 191 25.68 29.67 -4.15
C ASN A 191 24.56 30.65 -4.55
N PRO A 192 24.55 31.87 -3.98
CA PRO A 192 23.51 32.86 -4.26
C PRO A 192 23.53 33.38 -5.71
N THR A 193 24.58 33.09 -6.48
CA THR A 193 24.65 33.43 -7.92
C THR A 193 24.15 32.30 -8.83
N SER A 194 23.98 31.10 -8.28
CA SER A 194 23.51 29.89 -8.95
C SER A 194 22.57 29.09 -8.03
N GLU A 195 21.51 29.74 -7.54
CA GLU A 195 20.66 29.20 -6.47
C GLU A 195 19.96 27.88 -6.83
N TYR A 196 19.89 27.47 -8.10
CA TYR A 196 19.25 26.21 -8.50
C TYR A 196 20.22 25.06 -8.74
N GLN A 197 21.53 25.30 -8.66
CA GLN A 197 22.52 24.31 -9.04
C GLN A 197 23.08 23.62 -7.80
N HIS A 198 22.98 22.29 -7.77
CA HIS A 198 23.43 21.46 -6.66
C HIS A 198 24.58 20.57 -7.13
N ILE A 199 25.53 20.27 -6.24
CA ILE A 199 26.42 19.15 -6.47
C ILE A 199 25.65 17.84 -6.25
N PHE A 200 26.06 16.76 -6.90
CA PHE A 200 25.48 15.45 -6.62
C PHE A 200 25.81 14.97 -5.19
N GLY A 201 27.04 15.26 -4.74
CA GLY A 201 27.64 14.76 -3.51
C GLY A 201 28.92 13.98 -3.84
N LEU A 202 30.04 14.35 -3.22
CA LEU A 202 31.35 13.76 -3.51
C LEU A 202 32.18 13.54 -2.24
N TYR A 203 33.06 12.53 -2.32
CA TYR A 203 34.04 12.03 -1.34
C TYR A 203 33.46 11.17 -0.21
N ARG A 204 33.33 9.88 -0.52
CA ARG A 204 33.49 8.79 0.44
C ARG A 204 34.83 8.15 0.12
N THR A 205 35.86 8.43 0.91
CA THR A 205 37.21 7.92 0.68
C THR A 205 37.56 6.84 1.69
N GLU A 206 38.08 5.72 1.19
CA GLU A 206 39.03 4.92 1.97
C GLU A 206 40.34 5.72 2.11
N ALA A 207 41.29 5.25 2.91
CA ALA A 207 42.54 5.96 3.20
C ALA A 207 43.43 6.25 1.95
N ASP A 208 43.02 5.82 0.75
CA ASP A 208 43.71 5.95 -0.53
C ASP A 208 43.03 6.91 -1.53
N GLY A 209 41.92 7.56 -1.17
CA GLY A 209 41.29 8.62 -1.97
C GLY A 209 40.35 8.16 -3.10
N VAL A 210 39.97 6.87 -3.14
CA VAL A 210 39.05 6.33 -4.16
C VAL A 210 37.58 6.57 -3.79
N ASN A 211 36.80 7.15 -4.72
CA ASN A 211 35.34 7.29 -4.56
C ASN A 211 34.65 5.94 -4.68
N LEU A 212 33.75 5.61 -3.74
CA LEU A 212 32.92 4.40 -3.78
C LEU A 212 31.50 4.66 -4.31
N ALA A 213 30.93 3.73 -5.09
CA ALA A 213 29.50 3.67 -5.39
C ALA A 213 28.67 3.39 -4.13
N VAL A 214 27.44 3.90 -4.05
CA VAL A 214 26.44 3.36 -3.11
C VAL A 214 25.87 2.05 -3.64
N GLY A 215 25.74 1.91 -4.97
CA GLY A 215 25.04 0.79 -5.60
C GLY A 215 23.54 1.04 -5.78
N THR A 216 23.18 2.25 -6.21
CA THR A 216 21.79 2.65 -6.51
C THR A 216 21.25 2.01 -7.79
N GLY A 217 19.93 1.90 -7.92
CA GLY A 217 19.23 1.43 -9.12
C GLY A 217 18.79 2.54 -10.08
N THR A 218 18.28 2.15 -11.25
CA THR A 218 17.79 3.08 -12.31
C THR A 218 16.29 3.03 -12.53
N ALA A 219 15.66 1.90 -12.18
CA ALA A 219 14.27 1.61 -12.49
C ALA A 219 13.29 2.57 -11.80
N ILE A 220 12.09 2.66 -12.37
CA ILE A 220 10.93 3.27 -11.71
C ILE A 220 10.69 2.61 -10.35
N GLY A 221 10.49 3.44 -9.32
CA GLY A 221 10.28 3.04 -7.93
C GLY A 221 11.56 2.93 -7.09
N THR A 222 12.75 3.22 -7.66
CA THR A 222 14.03 3.10 -6.93
C THR A 222 14.55 4.41 -6.36
N GLY A 223 14.04 5.59 -6.79
CA GLY A 223 14.60 6.89 -6.38
C GLY A 223 14.60 7.12 -4.88
N LYS A 224 13.54 6.70 -4.18
CA LYS A 224 13.46 6.81 -2.71
C LYS A 224 14.57 6.03 -2.00
N ALA A 225 14.68 4.74 -2.30
CA ALA A 225 15.71 3.88 -1.70
C ALA A 225 17.12 4.34 -2.08
N ASN A 226 17.31 4.82 -3.32
CA ASN A 226 18.57 5.39 -3.77
C ASN A 226 18.94 6.64 -2.96
N THR A 227 17.98 7.55 -2.75
CA THR A 227 18.17 8.79 -1.99
C THR A 227 18.56 8.48 -0.55
N GLU A 228 17.84 7.58 0.12
CA GLU A 228 18.16 7.12 1.48
C GLU A 228 19.57 6.52 1.54
N ALA A 229 19.93 5.66 0.58
CA ALA A 229 21.24 5.04 0.53
C ALA A 229 22.36 6.06 0.29
N LEU A 230 22.14 7.05 -0.57
CA LEU A 230 23.06 8.17 -0.83
C LEU A 230 23.27 9.02 0.43
N VAL A 231 22.19 9.35 1.14
CA VAL A 231 22.27 10.16 2.38
C VAL A 231 22.93 9.38 3.51
N ASN A 232 22.61 8.11 3.70
CA ASN A 232 23.25 7.25 4.70
C ASN A 232 24.75 7.09 4.44
N ALA A 233 25.12 7.01 3.17
CA ALA A 233 26.48 6.88 2.75
C ALA A 233 27.29 8.18 2.95
N MET A 234 26.75 9.34 2.57
CA MET A 234 27.47 10.62 2.58
C MET A 234 27.30 11.39 3.90
N GLY A 235 26.35 11.01 4.74
CA GLY A 235 26.10 11.65 6.03
C GLY A 235 25.63 13.10 5.89
N THR A 236 26.03 13.95 6.84
CA THR A 236 25.50 15.31 6.96
C THR A 236 26.09 16.32 6.00
N THR A 237 27.27 16.05 5.46
CA THR A 237 27.98 16.96 4.58
C THR A 237 28.73 16.17 3.52
N ALA A 238 28.64 16.59 2.27
CA ALA A 238 29.48 16.10 1.19
C ALA A 238 30.59 17.10 0.89
N TYR A 239 31.75 16.65 0.42
CA TYR A 239 32.84 17.53 0.03
C TYR A 239 32.58 18.14 -1.34
N TYR A 240 32.99 19.39 -1.50
CA TYR A 240 32.76 20.18 -2.71
C TYR A 240 33.91 20.05 -3.74
N ILE A 241 35.19 19.92 -3.33
CA ILE A 241 36.36 19.91 -4.24
C ILE A 241 37.50 18.99 -3.74
N GLY A 242 37.76 17.84 -4.34
CA GLY A 242 38.97 17.06 -3.96
C GLY A 242 38.91 16.45 -2.54
N ASP A 243 39.70 15.39 -2.30
CA ASP A 243 39.80 14.71 -1.00
C ASP A 243 40.51 15.58 0.06
N ASP A 244 41.27 16.58 -0.40
CA ASP A 244 42.05 17.50 0.44
C ASP A 244 41.35 18.86 0.68
N SER A 245 40.09 19.02 0.24
CA SER A 245 39.30 20.20 0.62
C SER A 245 38.71 20.05 2.01
N THR A 246 38.76 21.14 2.76
CA THR A 246 37.99 21.30 4.00
C THR A 246 36.60 21.88 3.73
N GLU A 247 36.27 22.16 2.46
CA GLU A 247 35.00 22.73 2.03
C GLU A 247 33.96 21.62 1.86
N ASN A 248 33.07 21.54 2.85
CA ASN A 248 31.95 20.63 2.86
C ASN A 248 30.63 21.40 2.74
N THR A 249 29.59 20.71 2.29
CA THR A 249 28.26 21.28 2.11
C THR A 249 27.20 20.27 2.46
N GLU A 250 26.15 20.72 3.13
CA GLU A 250 24.96 19.90 3.37
C GLU A 250 23.98 19.92 2.19
N TYR A 251 24.22 20.76 1.18
CA TYR A 251 23.33 21.02 0.05
C TYR A 251 23.62 20.14 -1.17
N TYR A 252 23.90 18.84 -0.96
CA TYR A 252 24.06 17.89 -2.05
C TYR A 252 22.72 17.28 -2.47
N ALA A 253 22.58 16.95 -3.75
CA ALA A 253 21.30 16.67 -4.41
C ALA A 253 20.36 15.72 -3.63
N ALA A 254 20.86 14.55 -3.20
CA ALA A 254 20.06 13.59 -2.46
C ALA A 254 19.62 14.10 -1.07
N ARG A 255 20.52 14.79 -0.35
CA ARG A 255 20.20 15.33 0.98
C ARG A 255 19.22 16.48 0.90
N THR A 256 19.40 17.39 -0.06
CA THR A 256 18.46 18.49 -0.25
C THR A 256 17.06 17.96 -0.55
N CYS A 257 16.90 16.91 -1.36
CA CYS A 257 15.61 16.24 -1.53
C CYS A 257 15.10 15.60 -0.23
N SER A 258 15.95 14.91 0.53
CA SER A 258 15.54 14.23 1.77
C SER A 258 15.11 15.19 2.89
N LEU A 259 15.54 16.45 2.83
CA LEU A 259 15.15 17.52 3.76
C LEU A 259 14.04 18.40 3.19
N TYR A 260 13.61 18.15 1.95
CA TYR A 260 12.59 18.98 1.31
C TYR A 260 11.22 18.68 1.90
N GLU A 261 10.59 19.71 2.44
CA GLU A 261 9.23 19.66 2.98
C GLU A 261 8.32 20.57 2.17
N TYR A 262 7.25 20.00 1.63
CA TYR A 262 6.26 20.75 0.85
C TYR A 262 4.89 20.10 0.93
N GLY A 263 3.83 20.91 0.96
CA GLY A 263 2.45 20.43 0.98
C GLY A 263 2.07 19.65 2.24
N GLY A 264 2.84 19.76 3.33
CA GLY A 264 2.67 18.94 4.54
C GLY A 264 3.35 17.56 4.49
N TYR A 265 4.17 17.30 3.48
CA TYR A 265 4.89 16.04 3.26
C TYR A 265 6.41 16.24 3.32
N ALA A 266 7.12 15.26 3.86
CA ALA A 266 8.58 15.24 4.06
C ALA A 266 9.25 13.98 3.47
N ASP A 267 8.52 13.19 2.67
CA ASP A 267 8.96 11.94 2.06
C ASP A 267 9.43 12.13 0.60
N TRP A 268 9.90 13.33 0.27
CA TRP A 268 10.44 13.68 -1.03
C TRP A 268 11.83 13.07 -1.25
N PHE A 269 12.16 12.73 -2.49
CA PHE A 269 13.41 12.07 -2.84
C PHE A 269 13.96 12.54 -4.18
N LEU A 270 15.24 12.29 -4.43
CA LEU A 270 15.88 12.52 -5.73
C LEU A 270 15.44 11.39 -6.68
N PRO A 271 14.77 11.67 -7.82
CA PRO A 271 14.27 10.63 -8.71
C PRO A 271 15.40 9.79 -9.30
N SER A 272 15.16 8.51 -9.52
CA SER A 272 16.02 7.63 -10.31
C SER A 272 16.08 8.08 -11.77
N LYS A 273 17.01 7.51 -12.54
CA LYS A 273 17.15 7.76 -13.97
C LYS A 273 15.81 7.61 -14.72
N ASP A 274 15.09 6.52 -14.50
CA ASP A 274 13.86 6.24 -15.25
C ASP A 274 12.70 7.10 -14.73
N GLU A 275 12.68 7.46 -13.45
CA GLU A 275 11.68 8.39 -12.87
C GLU A 275 11.87 9.81 -13.39
N LEU A 276 13.12 10.27 -13.50
CA LEU A 276 13.44 11.56 -14.10
C LEU A 276 13.07 11.58 -15.60
N ASN A 277 13.26 10.46 -16.29
CA ASN A 277 12.84 10.32 -17.68
C ASN A 277 11.32 10.37 -17.82
N ALA A 278 10.57 9.77 -16.89
CA ALA A 278 9.12 9.89 -16.86
C ALA A 278 8.66 11.34 -16.63
N MET A 279 9.37 12.14 -15.81
CA MET A 279 9.09 13.57 -15.71
C MET A 279 9.32 14.29 -17.04
N TYR A 280 10.42 14.00 -17.73
CA TYR A 280 10.70 14.58 -19.03
C TYR A 280 9.60 14.22 -20.05
N GLU A 281 9.31 12.94 -20.25
CA GLU A 281 8.35 12.48 -21.27
C GLU A 281 6.92 12.95 -21.00
N ASN A 282 6.49 12.95 -19.72
CA ASN A 282 5.08 13.18 -19.40
C ASN A 282 4.76 14.62 -19.01
N LEU A 283 5.75 15.43 -18.63
CA LEU A 283 5.54 16.84 -18.26
C LEU A 283 6.25 17.83 -19.19
N TYR A 284 7.40 17.47 -19.74
CA TYR A 284 8.22 18.41 -20.51
C TYR A 284 8.11 18.24 -22.03
N ASP A 285 8.30 17.01 -22.52
CA ASP A 285 8.26 16.64 -23.94
C ASP A 285 6.83 16.38 -24.42
N ILE A 286 5.95 17.33 -24.10
CA ILE A 286 4.54 17.34 -24.48
C ILE A 286 4.24 18.65 -25.21
N GLU A 287 3.09 18.72 -25.89
CA GLU A 287 2.71 19.88 -26.71
C GLU A 287 2.75 21.21 -25.94
N VAL A 288 2.38 21.17 -24.66
CA VAL A 288 2.45 22.32 -23.73
C VAL A 288 3.16 21.88 -22.47
N PRO A 289 4.45 22.21 -22.29
CA PRO A 289 5.22 21.82 -21.11
C PRO A 289 4.58 22.30 -19.80
N ILE A 290 4.56 21.42 -18.80
CA ILE A 290 4.00 21.64 -17.47
C ILE A 290 5.13 21.55 -16.43
N GLY A 291 5.04 22.32 -15.34
CA GLY A 291 5.93 22.20 -14.18
C GLY A 291 7.20 23.04 -14.18
N ASN A 292 7.30 24.00 -15.10
CA ASN A 292 8.36 25.01 -15.10
C ASN A 292 9.78 24.41 -15.07
N PHE A 293 9.99 23.31 -15.79
CA PHE A 293 11.34 22.79 -15.99
C PHE A 293 12.14 23.73 -16.89
N THR A 294 13.46 23.73 -16.71
CA THR A 294 14.39 24.54 -17.52
C THR A 294 15.13 23.67 -18.52
N ASP A 295 15.45 24.19 -19.71
CA ASP A 295 16.32 23.58 -20.72
C ASP A 295 17.76 23.39 -20.22
N THR A 296 17.98 22.44 -19.30
CA THR A 296 19.28 22.17 -18.70
C THR A 296 19.37 20.75 -18.16
N TYR A 297 20.47 20.46 -17.47
CA TYR A 297 20.71 19.17 -16.86
C TYR A 297 20.10 19.07 -15.45
N TYR A 298 19.52 17.91 -15.19
CA TYR A 298 18.97 17.50 -13.89
C TYR A 298 19.71 16.27 -13.37
N TRP A 299 19.99 16.27 -12.08
CA TRP A 299 20.52 15.09 -11.39
C TRP A 299 19.45 14.01 -11.24
N SER A 300 19.82 12.76 -11.47
CA SER A 300 19.08 11.60 -10.97
C SER A 300 19.86 10.93 -9.85
N SER A 301 19.19 10.13 -9.02
CA SER A 301 19.80 9.36 -7.93
C SER A 301 20.55 8.11 -8.40
N SER A 302 20.70 7.90 -9.71
CA SER A 302 21.19 6.65 -10.27
C SER A 302 22.68 6.71 -10.61
N GLU A 303 23.41 5.80 -10.01
CA GLU A 303 24.85 5.61 -10.16
C GLU A 303 25.15 4.35 -10.98
N TYR A 304 26.26 4.39 -11.71
CA TYR A 304 26.79 3.26 -12.46
C TYR A 304 28.26 3.01 -12.12
N PRO A 305 28.68 1.73 -11.95
CA PRO A 305 30.10 1.38 -11.98
C PRO A 305 30.69 1.70 -13.35
N ASN A 306 31.97 2.06 -13.38
CA ASN A 306 32.71 2.42 -14.60
C ASN A 306 32.34 1.49 -15.78
N ALA A 307 31.67 2.06 -16.78
CA ALA A 307 31.42 1.39 -18.05
C ALA A 307 32.66 1.53 -18.92
N PRO A 308 33.23 0.44 -19.48
CA PRO A 308 34.42 0.51 -20.33
C PRO A 308 34.25 1.57 -21.43
N GLY A 309 35.11 2.60 -21.43
CA GLY A 309 35.11 3.66 -22.45
C GLY A 309 34.72 5.06 -21.95
N TYR A 310 34.32 5.23 -20.69
CA TYR A 310 34.08 6.54 -20.09
C TYR A 310 35.15 6.86 -19.05
N GLY A 311 36.06 7.78 -19.39
CA GLY A 311 37.00 8.48 -18.50
C GLY A 311 37.80 7.66 -17.47
N ASN A 312 38.42 8.37 -16.52
CA ASN A 312 39.19 7.78 -15.41
C ASN A 312 38.38 7.72 -14.09
N SER A 313 37.08 8.07 -14.11
CA SER A 313 36.26 8.04 -12.89
C SER A 313 35.83 6.60 -12.58
N PRO A 314 35.96 6.12 -11.34
CA PRO A 314 35.54 4.77 -10.99
C PRO A 314 34.01 4.60 -11.02
N PHE A 315 33.25 5.70 -10.95
CA PHE A 315 31.78 5.70 -10.94
C PHE A 315 31.21 6.94 -11.64
N TYR A 316 30.01 6.78 -12.20
CA TYR A 316 29.26 7.81 -12.90
C TYR A 316 27.87 7.95 -12.31
N VAL A 317 27.30 9.14 -12.46
CA VAL A 317 25.91 9.45 -12.11
C VAL A 317 25.15 9.79 -13.37
N CYS A 318 23.90 9.36 -13.43
CA CYS A 318 23.02 9.69 -14.51
C CYS A 318 22.50 11.13 -14.36
N ILE A 319 22.62 11.89 -15.45
CA ILE A 319 21.96 13.18 -15.63
C ILE A 319 21.02 13.11 -16.81
N GLN A 320 20.00 13.95 -16.82
CA GLN A 320 19.12 14.12 -17.97
C GLN A 320 19.09 15.58 -18.42
N ASN A 321 19.31 15.78 -19.72
CA ASN A 321 19.14 17.08 -20.36
C ASN A 321 17.67 17.26 -20.75
N PHE A 322 16.99 18.22 -20.14
CA PHE A 322 15.58 18.49 -20.45
C PHE A 322 15.42 19.21 -21.80
N GLN A 323 16.47 19.81 -22.37
CA GLN A 323 16.37 20.42 -23.70
C GLN A 323 16.13 19.40 -24.83
N ASN A 324 16.55 18.15 -24.67
CA ASN A 324 16.52 17.15 -25.74
C ASN A 324 16.30 15.70 -25.25
N GLY A 325 15.96 15.51 -23.98
CA GLY A 325 15.71 14.21 -23.36
C GLY A 325 16.95 13.35 -23.13
N ASN A 326 18.14 13.75 -23.62
CA ASN A 326 19.31 12.89 -23.57
C ASN A 326 19.75 12.61 -22.14
N SER A 327 19.90 11.32 -21.83
CA SER A 327 20.48 10.87 -20.58
C SER A 327 21.98 10.60 -20.77
N LEU A 328 22.81 11.20 -19.92
CA LEU A 328 24.26 11.09 -19.97
C LEU A 328 24.83 10.57 -18.65
N MET A 329 26.03 10.04 -18.72
CA MET A 329 26.84 9.70 -17.55
C MET A 329 27.79 10.86 -17.24
N ASN A 330 27.70 11.40 -16.04
CA ASN A 330 28.57 12.47 -15.55
C ASN A 330 29.45 11.93 -14.40
N PRO A 331 30.78 12.17 -14.41
CA PRO A 331 31.56 11.87 -13.23
C PRO A 331 31.00 12.70 -12.06
N ARG A 332 31.00 12.20 -10.83
CA ARG A 332 30.47 12.95 -9.66
C ARG A 332 31.19 14.31 -9.38
N GLN A 333 32.12 14.75 -10.22
CA GLN A 333 33.01 15.88 -9.99
C GLN A 333 32.49 17.19 -10.60
N GLN A 334 32.50 18.24 -9.75
CA GLN A 334 32.49 19.68 -10.07
C GLN A 334 31.34 20.24 -10.92
N SER A 335 30.45 19.39 -11.41
CA SER A 335 29.26 19.84 -12.12
C SER A 335 28.17 20.20 -11.12
N MET A 336 27.47 21.30 -11.37
CA MET A 336 26.30 21.69 -10.60
C MET A 336 25.08 21.66 -11.52
N PHE A 337 24.10 20.83 -11.18
CA PHE A 337 22.88 20.63 -11.98
C PHE A 337 21.65 20.81 -11.12
N ARG A 338 20.51 20.97 -11.77
CA ARG A 338 19.24 21.20 -11.10
C ARG A 338 18.72 19.92 -10.44
N VAL A 339 17.88 20.11 -9.43
CA VAL A 339 17.26 19.01 -8.68
C VAL A 339 15.76 19.29 -8.62
N ARG A 340 14.98 18.32 -9.13
CA ARG A 340 13.53 18.30 -9.00
C ARG A 340 13.13 17.10 -8.14
N PRO A 341 12.67 17.30 -6.90
CA PRO A 341 12.21 16.21 -6.05
C PRO A 341 11.02 15.47 -6.62
N ALA A 342 10.95 14.19 -6.32
CA ALA A 342 9.81 13.32 -6.57
C ALA A 342 9.23 12.81 -5.25
N ARG A 343 7.96 12.44 -5.27
CA ARG A 343 7.27 11.77 -4.17
C ARG A 343 6.36 10.70 -4.75
N VAL A 344 6.15 9.61 -4.01
CA VAL A 344 5.20 8.54 -4.36
C VAL A 344 3.98 8.59 -3.45
N PHE A 345 2.81 8.22 -3.95
CA PHE A 345 1.57 8.15 -3.18
C PHE A 345 0.55 7.13 -3.69
#